data_AF-A0A399SQD1-F1
#
_entry.id   AF-A0A399SQD1-F1
#
_cell.length_a   1.000
_cell.length_b   1.000
_cell.length_c   1.000
_cell.angle_alpha   90.00
_cell.angle_beta   90.00
_cell.angle_gamma   90.00
#
_symmetry.space_group_name_H-M   'P 1'
#
loop_
_entity.id
_entity.type
_entity.pdbx_description
1 polymer ?
#
loop_
_entity_poly.entity_id
_entity_poly.type
_entity_poly.pdbx_seq_one_letter_code
_entity_poly.pdbx_strand_id
1 'polypeptide(L)'
;MASLFAVGLPEQAQAAASASDNVVTFSEFISDFGVSPETASALEAKFAELPNDVQDAYLADPNSLFTFGPVVVATSTPSPTPHFSTMAAVRTRQVVDKQAVRVFGVEVGNFTLSYTFEATAGAVKRNLECVGSFSGFGLAGSTSSSDYVSNGRGTCSARHTMSYAFKGAPFSFTKLHTVSTVAGDPTRVTGSIRNV
;
A
#
# COMPACT_ATOMS: atom_id res chain seq x y z
N MET A 1 65.88 -24.96 30.63
CA MET A 1 64.62 -24.20 30.76
C MET A 1 64.09 -24.00 29.34
N ALA A 2 62.82 -24.35 29.12
CA ALA A 2 61.93 -24.02 27.99
C ALA A 2 62.22 -24.58 26.57
N SER A 3 61.27 -25.44 26.14
CA SER A 3 60.86 -25.77 24.76
C SER A 3 60.58 -24.54 23.89
N LEU A 4 60.55 -24.69 22.56
CA LEU A 4 59.29 -24.73 21.79
C LEU A 4 59.50 -24.98 20.28
N PHE A 5 58.61 -25.80 19.75
CA PHE A 5 58.46 -26.21 18.35
C PHE A 5 58.01 -25.05 17.45
N ALA A 6 58.50 -25.01 16.20
CA ALA A 6 57.82 -24.34 15.10
C ALA A 6 57.32 -25.40 14.11
N VAL A 7 56.08 -25.84 14.31
CA VAL A 7 55.29 -26.58 13.32
C VAL A 7 54.70 -25.53 12.37
N GLY A 8 55.24 -25.41 11.17
CA GLY A 8 54.61 -24.67 10.08
C GLY A 8 53.51 -25.54 9.46
N LEU A 9 52.26 -25.23 9.82
CA LEU A 9 51.03 -25.88 9.36
C LEU A 9 50.81 -25.77 7.84
N PRO A 10 49.97 -26.67 7.28
CA PRO A 10 49.85 -26.92 5.86
C PRO A 10 48.94 -25.92 5.16
N GLU A 11 49.16 -25.82 3.85
CA GLU A 11 48.16 -25.73 2.78
C GLU A 11 46.71 -25.81 3.29
N GLN A 12 46.13 -24.64 3.59
CA GLN A 12 44.70 -24.52 3.82
C GLN A 12 44.04 -23.86 2.64
N ALA A 13 43.17 -24.67 2.05
CA ALA A 13 41.87 -24.27 1.56
C ALA A 13 41.90 -23.38 0.32
N GLN A 14 42.06 -24.07 -0.81
CA GLN A 14 41.17 -23.86 -1.95
C GLN A 14 39.70 -24.06 -1.51
N ALA A 15 39.18 -23.15 -0.69
CA ALA A 15 37.75 -22.94 -0.54
C ALA A 15 37.31 -22.18 -1.79
N ALA A 16 37.21 -22.90 -2.90
CA ALA A 16 36.13 -22.65 -3.84
C ALA A 16 34.83 -22.98 -3.11
N ALA A 17 34.46 -22.13 -2.16
CA ALA A 17 33.10 -22.03 -1.69
C ALA A 17 32.33 -21.52 -2.90
N SER A 18 31.67 -22.46 -3.55
CA SER A 18 30.63 -22.25 -4.55
C SER A 18 29.86 -20.97 -4.22
N ALA A 19 29.98 -19.96 -5.07
CA ALA A 19 29.18 -18.75 -5.01
C ALA A 19 27.74 -19.05 -5.48
N SER A 20 27.11 -20.10 -4.91
CA SER A 20 25.81 -20.63 -5.32
C SER A 20 24.71 -20.54 -4.25
N ASP A 21 25.00 -20.14 -3.01
CA ASP A 21 24.13 -20.54 -1.89
C ASP A 21 23.21 -19.46 -1.32
N ASN A 22 22.90 -18.40 -2.08
CA ASN A 22 21.81 -17.48 -1.70
C ASN A 22 20.91 -17.16 -2.90
N VAL A 23 20.51 -18.18 -3.65
CA VAL A 23 19.35 -18.06 -4.55
C VAL A 23 18.10 -18.06 -3.69
N VAL A 24 17.83 -16.92 -3.06
CA VAL A 24 16.58 -16.65 -2.34
C VAL A 24 15.44 -16.83 -3.32
N THR A 25 14.55 -17.75 -3.00
CA THR A 25 13.42 -18.09 -3.86
C THR A 25 12.24 -17.19 -3.56
N PHE A 26 11.40 -16.91 -4.56
CA PHE A 26 10.17 -16.16 -4.37
C PHE A 26 9.23 -16.80 -3.33
N SER A 27 9.35 -18.12 -3.10
CA SER A 27 8.65 -18.82 -2.01
C SER A 27 9.06 -18.35 -0.61
N GLU A 28 10.31 -17.93 -0.39
CA GLU A 28 10.74 -17.36 0.90
C GLU A 28 10.10 -15.98 1.13
N PHE A 29 9.98 -15.15 0.07
CA PHE A 29 9.24 -13.88 0.14
C PHE A 29 7.80 -14.09 0.58
N ILE A 30 7.12 -15.04 -0.04
CA ILE A 30 5.71 -15.32 0.21
C ILE A 30 5.49 -15.87 1.63
N SER A 31 6.38 -16.73 2.11
CA SER A 31 6.36 -17.25 3.48
C SER A 31 6.50 -16.11 4.50
N ASP A 32 7.44 -15.18 4.30
CA ASP A 32 7.65 -14.04 5.18
C ASP A 32 6.54 -12.99 5.11
N PHE A 33 5.88 -12.89 3.95
CA PHE A 33 4.78 -11.94 3.73
C PHE A 33 3.49 -12.34 4.47
N GLY A 34 3.40 -13.57 5.00
CA GLY A 34 2.34 -13.97 5.93
C GLY A 34 0.94 -14.06 5.29
N VAL A 35 0.87 -14.38 4.00
CA VAL A 35 -0.39 -14.62 3.27
C VAL A 35 -0.91 -16.04 3.49
N SER A 36 -2.19 -16.28 3.18
CA SER A 36 -2.75 -17.63 3.27
C SER A 36 -2.03 -18.60 2.32
N PRO A 37 -1.95 -19.91 2.64
CA PRO A 37 -1.29 -20.90 1.77
C PRO A 37 -1.84 -20.94 0.34
N GLU A 38 -3.14 -20.69 0.17
CA GLU A 38 -3.79 -20.59 -1.15
C GLU A 38 -3.29 -19.37 -1.93
N THR A 39 -3.18 -18.22 -1.26
CA THR A 39 -2.67 -16.97 -1.87
C THR A 39 -1.19 -17.09 -2.19
N ALA A 40 -0.43 -17.72 -1.31
CA ALA A 40 0.98 -18.04 -1.50
C ALA A 40 1.22 -18.85 -2.77
N SER A 41 0.49 -19.96 -2.91
CA SER A 41 0.59 -20.85 -4.07
C SER A 41 0.19 -20.14 -5.38
N ALA A 42 -0.85 -19.29 -5.33
CA ALA A 42 -1.29 -18.51 -6.49
C ALA A 42 -0.25 -17.46 -6.91
N LEU A 43 0.39 -16.80 -5.94
CA LEU A 43 1.46 -15.83 -6.19
C LEU A 43 2.70 -16.51 -6.77
N GLU A 44 3.09 -17.67 -6.23
CA GLU A 44 4.24 -18.44 -6.74
C GLU A 44 4.01 -18.92 -8.17
N ALA A 45 2.82 -19.45 -8.47
CA ALA A 45 2.46 -19.85 -9.82
C ALA A 45 2.52 -18.67 -10.79
N LYS A 46 2.03 -17.49 -10.39
CA LYS A 46 2.08 -16.28 -11.20
C LYS A 46 3.49 -15.75 -11.39
N PHE A 47 4.36 -15.86 -10.40
CA PHE A 47 5.77 -15.46 -10.52
C PHE A 47 6.51 -16.38 -11.49
N ALA A 48 6.29 -17.69 -11.41
CA ALA A 48 6.91 -18.68 -12.30
C ALA A 48 6.47 -18.55 -13.77
N GLU A 49 5.29 -17.99 -14.03
CA GLU A 49 4.80 -17.68 -15.39
C GLU A 49 5.53 -16.49 -16.04
N LEU A 50 6.28 -15.68 -15.27
CA LEU A 50 6.96 -14.50 -15.79
C LEU A 50 8.28 -14.87 -16.51
N PRO A 51 8.68 -14.12 -17.55
CA PRO A 51 10.02 -14.24 -18.13
C PRO A 51 11.14 -14.05 -17.10
N ASN A 52 12.26 -14.76 -17.24
CA ASN A 52 13.37 -14.73 -16.26
C ASN A 52 13.95 -13.31 -16.06
N ASP A 53 14.06 -12.53 -17.13
CA ASP A 53 14.50 -11.13 -17.09
C ASP A 53 13.56 -10.23 -16.28
N VAL A 54 12.26 -10.54 -16.32
CA VAL A 54 11.23 -9.86 -15.54
C VAL A 54 11.28 -10.30 -14.07
N GLN A 55 11.50 -11.59 -13.80
CA GLN A 55 11.71 -12.11 -12.44
C GLN A 55 12.94 -11.46 -11.77
N ASP A 56 14.06 -11.37 -12.49
CA ASP A 56 15.29 -10.73 -12.00
C ASP A 56 15.09 -9.24 -11.73
N ALA A 57 14.36 -8.53 -12.59
CA ALA A 57 14.01 -7.13 -12.39
C ALA A 57 13.13 -6.92 -11.16
N TYR A 58 12.15 -7.80 -10.92
CA TYR A 58 11.31 -7.75 -9.73
C TYR A 58 12.08 -8.04 -8.44
N LEU A 59 13.06 -8.94 -8.49
CA LEU A 59 13.96 -9.20 -7.36
C LEU A 59 14.92 -8.04 -7.08
N ALA A 60 15.21 -7.21 -8.09
CA ALA A 60 16.04 -6.01 -7.98
C ALA A 60 15.28 -4.78 -7.47
N ASP A 61 14.01 -4.60 -7.88
CA ASP A 61 13.10 -3.57 -7.36
C ASP A 61 11.74 -4.18 -6.94
N PRO A 62 11.64 -4.72 -5.73
CA PRO A 62 10.42 -5.36 -5.26
C PRO A 62 9.27 -4.36 -5.01
N ASN A 63 9.50 -3.04 -5.04
CA ASN A 63 8.38 -2.08 -5.01
C ASN A 63 7.53 -2.11 -6.28
N SER A 64 8.12 -2.51 -7.41
CA SER A 64 7.41 -2.66 -8.68
C SER A 64 6.39 -3.81 -8.70
N LEU A 65 6.45 -4.71 -7.70
CA LEU A 65 5.51 -5.82 -7.51
C LEU A 65 4.08 -5.35 -7.23
N PHE A 66 3.95 -4.20 -6.58
CA PHE A 66 2.67 -3.71 -6.10
C PHE A 66 1.96 -2.88 -7.18
N THR A 67 0.79 -3.34 -7.58
CA THR A 67 -0.13 -2.65 -8.49
C THR A 67 -1.38 -2.23 -7.72
N PHE A 68 -2.05 -1.18 -8.22
CA PHE A 68 -3.19 -0.54 -7.55
C PHE A 68 -4.36 -0.43 -8.52
N GLY A 69 -5.57 -0.41 -7.96
CA GLY A 69 -6.80 -0.21 -8.73
C GLY A 69 -6.82 1.12 -9.50
N PRO A 70 -7.63 1.21 -10.57
CA PRO A 70 -7.82 2.44 -11.32
C PRO A 70 -8.52 3.53 -10.50
N VAL A 71 -8.35 4.79 -10.91
CA VAL A 71 -9.07 5.97 -10.41
C VAL A 71 -10.58 5.74 -10.56
N VAL A 72 -11.33 5.75 -9.44
CA VAL A 72 -12.78 5.55 -9.45
C VAL A 72 -13.49 6.89 -9.28
N VAL A 73 -14.48 7.15 -10.15
CA VAL A 73 -15.48 8.20 -9.93
C VAL A 73 -16.61 7.58 -9.12
N ALA A 74 -16.74 7.99 -7.86
CA ALA A 74 -17.77 7.48 -6.96
C ALA A 74 -18.84 8.55 -6.69
N THR A 75 -19.97 8.11 -6.13
CA THR A 75 -21.03 9.01 -5.65
C THR A 75 -21.04 8.97 -4.13
N SER A 76 -21.08 10.14 -3.50
CA SER A 76 -21.24 10.25 -2.05
C SER A 76 -22.66 9.88 -1.63
N THR A 77 -22.77 9.10 -0.57
CA THR A 77 -24.05 8.72 0.02
C THR A 77 -24.38 9.63 1.20
N PRO A 78 -25.66 9.84 1.53
CA PRO A 78 -26.03 10.45 2.80
C PRO A 78 -25.38 9.68 3.96
N SER A 79 -24.79 10.38 4.93
CA SER A 79 -24.24 9.70 6.10
C SER A 79 -25.39 9.17 6.97
N PRO A 80 -25.30 7.92 7.48
CA PRO A 80 -26.28 7.39 8.43
C PRO A 80 -26.23 8.10 9.79
N THR A 81 -25.15 8.82 10.09
CA THR A 81 -24.99 9.57 11.33
C THR A 81 -25.72 10.91 11.25
N PRO A 82 -26.73 11.16 12.10
CA PRO A 82 -27.51 12.39 12.01
C PRO A 82 -26.70 13.59 12.49
N HIS A 83 -26.38 14.49 11.57
CA HIS A 83 -26.01 15.87 11.90
C HIS A 83 -27.06 16.79 11.26
N PHE A 84 -27.98 17.31 12.08
CA PHE A 84 -29.05 18.19 11.60
C PHE A 84 -28.56 19.64 11.58
N SER A 85 -28.68 20.32 10.43
CA SER A 85 -28.46 21.76 10.28
C SER A 85 -29.63 22.41 9.53
N THR A 86 -30.15 23.51 10.08
CA THR A 86 -31.43 24.14 9.71
C THR A 86 -31.33 25.28 8.68
N MET A 87 -30.19 25.48 8.02
CA MET A 87 -30.05 26.47 6.94
C MET A 87 -29.85 25.79 5.58
N ALA A 88 -30.57 26.24 4.54
CA ALA A 88 -30.47 25.79 3.15
C ALA A 88 -30.07 24.31 3.00
N ALA A 89 -30.87 23.41 3.60
CA ALA A 89 -30.67 21.95 3.69
C ALA A 89 -29.21 21.49 3.53
N VAL A 90 -28.31 21.96 4.40
CA VAL A 90 -26.97 21.38 4.54
C VAL A 90 -27.14 19.93 4.96
N ARG A 91 -26.54 19.01 4.23
CA ARG A 91 -26.59 17.56 4.49
C ARG A 91 -25.20 17.00 4.70
N THR A 92 -25.08 16.10 5.66
CA THR A 92 -23.88 15.30 5.84
C THR A 92 -23.84 14.18 4.82
N ARG A 93 -22.67 14.04 4.19
CA ARG A 93 -22.38 13.05 3.16
C ARG A 93 -21.14 12.29 3.57
N GLN A 94 -21.07 11.05 3.12
CA GLN A 94 -19.94 10.17 3.32
C GLN A 94 -19.53 9.55 1.99
N VAL A 95 -18.22 9.37 1.84
CA VAL A 95 -17.58 8.59 0.78
C VAL A 95 -16.64 7.61 1.44
N VAL A 96 -16.68 6.36 1.01
CA VAL A 96 -15.69 5.36 1.35
C VAL A 96 -15.09 4.85 0.04
N ASP A 97 -13.86 5.22 -0.23
CA ASP A 97 -13.11 4.74 -1.40
C ASP A 97 -12.14 3.65 -0.97
N LYS A 98 -12.23 2.48 -1.61
CA LYS A 98 -11.36 1.32 -1.35
C LYS A 98 -10.51 1.02 -2.57
N GLN A 99 -9.20 0.96 -2.38
CA GLN A 99 -8.22 0.67 -3.41
C GLN A 99 -7.47 -0.60 -3.07
N ALA A 100 -7.69 -1.64 -3.86
CA ALA A 100 -7.00 -2.92 -3.71
C ALA A 100 -5.51 -2.78 -4.00
N VAL A 101 -4.69 -3.34 -3.12
CA VAL A 101 -3.25 -3.53 -3.29
C VAL A 101 -3.06 -4.94 -3.84
N ARG A 102 -2.39 -5.05 -4.99
CA ARG A 102 -2.20 -6.33 -5.66
C ARG A 102 -0.73 -6.62 -5.90
N VAL A 103 -0.30 -7.84 -5.61
CA VAL A 103 0.99 -8.40 -6.04
C VAL A 103 0.68 -9.42 -7.12
N PHE A 104 1.26 -9.28 -8.32
CA PHE A 104 0.98 -10.15 -9.48
C PHE A 104 -0.52 -10.37 -9.79
N GLY A 105 -1.34 -9.34 -9.57
CA GLY A 105 -2.79 -9.38 -9.78
C GLY A 105 -3.59 -10.00 -8.63
N VAL A 106 -2.93 -10.62 -7.65
CA VAL A 106 -3.54 -11.18 -6.43
C VAL A 106 -3.65 -10.08 -5.38
N GLU A 107 -4.83 -9.91 -4.80
CA GLU A 107 -5.09 -8.91 -3.77
C GLU A 107 -4.45 -9.31 -2.44
N VAL A 108 -3.59 -8.45 -1.91
CA VAL A 108 -2.85 -8.66 -0.66
C VAL A 108 -3.29 -7.71 0.47
N GLY A 109 -4.07 -6.69 0.12
CA GLY A 109 -4.57 -5.70 1.05
C GLY A 109 -5.40 -4.63 0.36
N ASN A 110 -5.84 -3.65 1.15
CA ASN A 110 -6.68 -2.54 0.71
C ASN A 110 -6.28 -1.25 1.43
N PHE A 111 -6.14 -0.17 0.67
CA PHE A 111 -6.21 1.18 1.20
C PHE A 111 -7.66 1.64 1.23
N THR A 112 -8.10 2.16 2.35
CA THR A 112 -9.44 2.72 2.51
C THR A 112 -9.34 4.18 2.92
N LEU A 113 -10.05 5.06 2.22
CA LEU A 113 -10.21 6.46 2.60
C LEU A 113 -11.69 6.74 2.85
N SER A 114 -12.02 7.05 4.11
CA SER A 114 -13.33 7.52 4.52
C SER A 114 -13.31 9.04 4.62
N TYR A 115 -14.24 9.68 3.94
CA TYR A 115 -14.40 11.13 3.94
C TYR A 115 -15.84 11.51 4.25
N THR A 116 -16.02 12.21 5.37
CA THR A 116 -17.32 12.73 5.83
C THR A 116 -17.30 14.26 5.78
N PHE A 117 -18.29 14.85 5.14
CA PHE A 117 -18.38 16.30 4.96
C PHE A 117 -19.82 16.79 4.94
N GLU A 118 -20.00 18.08 5.20
CA GLU A 118 -21.28 18.77 5.04
C GLU A 118 -21.30 19.55 3.74
N ALA A 119 -22.38 19.40 2.98
CA ALA A 119 -22.57 20.11 1.72
C ALA A 119 -24.01 20.59 1.54
N THR A 120 -24.16 21.69 0.81
CA THR A 120 -25.42 22.05 0.16
C THR A 120 -25.50 21.38 -1.21
N ALA A 121 -26.54 21.69 -1.99
CA ALA A 121 -26.66 21.18 -3.36
C ALA A 121 -25.48 21.55 -4.28
N GLY A 122 -24.78 22.65 -4.01
CA GLY A 122 -23.73 23.17 -4.91
C GLY A 122 -22.32 23.29 -4.31
N ALA A 123 -22.16 23.17 -3.00
CA ALA A 123 -20.85 23.38 -2.37
C ALA A 123 -20.69 22.62 -1.06
N VAL A 124 -19.47 22.14 -0.81
CA VAL A 124 -19.02 21.70 0.51
C VAL A 124 -18.88 22.92 1.43
N LYS A 125 -19.41 22.80 2.64
CA LYS A 125 -19.40 23.84 3.68
C LYS A 125 -18.31 23.62 4.71
N ARG A 126 -18.11 22.37 5.12
CA ARG A 126 -17.03 21.97 6.02
C ARG A 126 -16.73 20.49 5.89
N ASN A 127 -15.49 20.14 6.19
CA ASN A 127 -15.08 18.76 6.40
C ASN A 127 -15.42 18.37 7.83
N LEU A 128 -15.89 17.14 8.03
CA LEU A 128 -16.16 16.60 9.36
C LEU A 128 -15.10 15.57 9.76
N GLU A 129 -14.72 14.70 8.82
CA GLU A 129 -13.80 13.61 9.08
C GLU A 129 -13.07 13.19 7.81
N CYS A 130 -11.77 12.95 7.92
CA CYS A 130 -10.93 12.39 6.86
C CYS A 130 -10.02 11.33 7.48
N VAL A 131 -10.33 10.06 7.22
CA VAL A 131 -9.65 8.92 7.84
C VAL A 131 -9.19 7.97 6.75
N GLY A 132 -7.88 7.86 6.61
CA GLY A 132 -7.26 6.76 5.88
C GLY A 132 -6.97 5.57 6.79
N SER A 133 -7.18 4.37 6.28
CA SER A 133 -6.76 3.13 6.90
C SER A 133 -6.19 2.17 5.85
N PHE A 134 -5.40 1.21 6.32
CA PHE A 134 -4.90 0.11 5.52
C PHE A 134 -5.23 -1.20 6.21
N SER A 135 -5.55 -2.23 5.42
CA SER A 135 -5.65 -3.61 5.89
C SER A 135 -4.97 -4.54 4.89
N GLY A 136 -4.27 -5.57 5.37
CA GLY A 136 -3.59 -6.53 4.51
C GLY A 136 -2.53 -7.33 5.25
N PHE A 137 -1.95 -8.30 4.56
CA PHE A 137 -0.91 -9.19 5.09
C PHE A 137 0.49 -8.63 4.84
N GLY A 138 1.44 -8.92 5.73
CA GLY A 138 2.87 -8.64 5.51
C GLY A 138 3.27 -7.17 5.45
N LEU A 139 2.33 -6.24 5.60
CA LEU A 139 2.53 -4.81 5.48
C LEU A 139 2.30 -4.15 6.84
N ALA A 140 3.37 -3.63 7.44
CA ALA A 140 3.28 -2.71 8.57
C ALA A 140 3.23 -1.28 8.04
N GLY A 141 2.59 -0.36 8.76
CA GLY A 141 2.78 1.04 8.43
C GLY A 141 1.86 2.01 9.14
N SER A 142 1.91 3.25 8.67
CA SER A 142 1.23 4.39 9.27
C SER A 142 0.40 5.13 8.23
N THR A 143 -0.58 5.89 8.72
CA THR A 143 -1.39 6.76 7.88
C THR A 143 -1.44 8.16 8.47
N SER A 144 -1.23 9.16 7.64
CA SER A 144 -1.45 10.57 7.99
C SER A 144 -2.50 11.15 7.06
N SER A 145 -3.54 11.76 7.63
CA SER A 145 -4.67 12.29 6.85
C SER A 145 -4.66 13.81 6.90
N SER A 146 -5.15 14.44 5.84
CA SER A 146 -5.29 15.87 5.70
C SER A 146 -6.52 16.18 4.87
N ASP A 147 -7.21 17.28 5.19
CA ASP A 147 -8.38 17.69 4.47
C ASP A 147 -8.45 19.22 4.39
N TYR A 148 -9.11 19.71 3.34
CA TYR A 148 -9.37 21.13 3.16
C TYR A 148 -10.63 21.36 2.31
N VAL A 149 -11.16 22.58 2.37
CA VAL A 149 -12.21 23.06 1.48
C VAL A 149 -11.67 24.24 0.68
N SER A 150 -11.82 24.19 -0.65
CA SER A 150 -11.41 25.26 -1.55
C SER A 150 -12.42 25.42 -2.68
N ASN A 151 -12.89 26.65 -2.93
CA ASN A 151 -13.86 26.97 -3.97
C ASN A 151 -15.13 26.08 -3.92
N GLY A 152 -15.63 25.80 -2.70
CA GLY A 152 -16.78 24.92 -2.48
C GLY A 152 -16.52 23.44 -2.77
N ARG A 153 -15.27 23.04 -3.04
CA ARG A 153 -14.85 21.64 -3.14
C ARG A 153 -14.24 21.19 -1.83
N GLY A 154 -14.67 20.03 -1.36
CA GLY A 154 -14.05 19.32 -0.26
C GLY A 154 -13.01 18.33 -0.78
N THR A 155 -11.85 18.28 -0.13
CA THR A 155 -10.79 17.31 -0.44
C THR A 155 -10.31 16.65 0.85
N CYS A 156 -10.17 15.34 0.80
CA CYS A 156 -9.56 14.51 1.83
C CYS A 156 -8.42 13.71 1.20
N SER A 157 -7.28 13.66 1.86
CA SER A 157 -6.10 12.93 1.41
C SER A 157 -5.46 12.18 2.56
N ALA A 158 -5.21 10.90 2.37
CA ALA A 158 -4.45 10.06 3.28
C ALA A 158 -3.14 9.63 2.64
N ARG A 159 -2.04 9.89 3.34
CA ARG A 159 -0.72 9.38 3.01
C ARG A 159 -0.48 8.11 3.81
N HIS A 160 -0.40 6.98 3.10
CA HIS A 160 -0.12 5.66 3.65
C HIS A 160 1.36 5.34 3.45
N THR A 161 2.12 5.17 4.52
CA THR A 161 3.52 4.73 4.46
C THR A 161 3.57 3.29 4.90
N MET A 162 3.81 2.40 3.95
CA MET A 162 3.88 0.96 4.17
C MET A 162 5.33 0.50 4.16
N SER A 163 5.62 -0.51 4.97
CA SER A 163 6.90 -1.18 5.03
C SER A 163 6.72 -2.69 5.09
N TYR A 164 7.59 -3.41 4.38
CA TYR A 164 7.75 -4.85 4.46
C TYR A 164 9.23 -5.19 4.45
N ALA A 165 9.59 -6.34 4.99
CA ALA A 165 10.95 -6.85 4.87
C ALA A 165 11.00 -7.87 3.75
N PHE A 166 12.01 -7.78 2.89
CA PHE A 166 12.36 -8.82 1.92
C PHE A 166 13.86 -9.04 1.97
N LYS A 167 14.31 -10.29 2.16
CA LYS A 167 15.74 -10.63 2.40
C LYS A 167 16.35 -9.93 3.62
N GLY A 168 15.55 -9.66 4.65
CA GLY A 168 15.97 -8.84 5.79
C GLY A 168 16.21 -7.36 5.47
N ALA A 169 16.03 -6.94 4.20
CA ALA A 169 16.08 -5.54 3.81
C ALA A 169 14.68 -4.92 3.96
N PRO A 170 14.55 -3.81 4.71
CA PRO A 170 13.28 -3.11 4.82
C PRO A 170 13.01 -2.34 3.53
N PHE A 171 11.94 -2.69 2.86
CA PHE A 171 11.36 -1.91 1.78
C PHE A 171 10.23 -1.06 2.34
N SER A 172 10.17 0.19 1.90
CA SER A 172 9.06 1.07 2.23
C SER A 172 8.59 1.80 0.99
N PHE A 173 7.29 2.00 0.92
CA PHE A 173 6.68 2.79 -0.13
C PHE A 173 5.59 3.67 0.47
N THR A 174 5.47 4.87 -0.07
CA THR A 174 4.45 5.83 0.36
C THR A 174 3.45 6.05 -0.76
N LYS A 175 2.18 6.01 -0.40
CA LYS A 175 1.06 6.27 -1.30
C LYS A 175 0.26 7.45 -0.80
N LEU A 176 -0.15 8.31 -1.72
CA LEU A 176 -1.12 9.35 -1.46
C LEU A 176 -2.45 8.96 -2.09
N HIS A 177 -3.43 8.68 -1.23
CA HIS A 177 -4.82 8.43 -1.60
C HIS A 177 -5.60 9.72 -1.40
N THR A 178 -6.26 10.22 -2.45
CA THR A 178 -7.01 11.47 -2.42
C THR A 178 -8.42 11.25 -2.93
N VAL A 179 -9.41 11.79 -2.21
CA VAL A 179 -10.80 11.92 -2.63
C VAL A 179 -11.16 13.40 -2.65
N SER A 180 -11.73 13.86 -3.75
CA SER A 180 -12.20 15.24 -3.90
C SER A 180 -13.62 15.30 -4.45
N THR A 181 -14.43 16.23 -3.96
CA THR A 181 -15.75 16.50 -4.54
C THR A 181 -15.65 17.30 -5.83
N VAL A 182 -16.64 17.14 -6.72
CA VAL A 182 -16.76 17.95 -7.93
C VAL A 182 -17.32 19.33 -7.57
N ALA A 183 -16.81 20.40 -8.18
CA ALA A 183 -17.39 21.74 -7.96
C ALA A 183 -18.80 21.83 -8.53
N GLY A 184 -19.69 22.50 -7.82
CA GLY A 184 -21.09 22.66 -8.22
C GLY A 184 -21.95 21.42 -8.00
N ASP A 185 -21.32 20.26 -7.75
CA ASP A 185 -22.01 19.01 -7.45
C ASP A 185 -21.21 18.19 -6.41
N PRO A 186 -21.40 18.48 -5.11
CA PRO A 186 -20.75 17.75 -4.03
C PRO A 186 -21.20 16.30 -3.91
N THR A 187 -22.21 15.87 -4.69
CA THR A 187 -22.67 14.49 -4.67
C THR A 187 -21.71 13.58 -5.42
N ARG A 188 -20.99 14.12 -6.40
CA ARG A 188 -19.98 13.39 -7.19
C ARG A 188 -18.59 13.60 -6.62
N VAL A 189 -17.82 12.53 -6.58
CA VAL A 189 -16.44 12.55 -6.10
C VAL A 189 -15.50 11.84 -7.04
N THR A 190 -14.24 12.28 -7.04
CA THR A 190 -13.14 11.68 -7.78
C THR A 190 -12.12 11.16 -6.77
N GLY A 191 -11.82 9.86 -6.83
CA GLY A 191 -10.79 9.21 -6.01
C GLY A 191 -9.56 8.88 -6.83
N SER A 192 -8.36 9.07 -6.29
CA SER A 192 -7.10 8.70 -6.92
C SER A 192 -6.10 8.17 -5.90
N ILE A 193 -5.22 7.27 -6.33
CA ILE A 193 -4.08 6.80 -5.54
C ILE A 193 -2.81 6.90 -6.37
N ARG A 194 -1.73 7.42 -5.79
CA ARG A 194 -0.44 7.57 -6.49
C ARG A 194 0.76 7.36 -5.56
N ASN A 195 1.90 7.05 -6.16
CA ASN A 195 3.21 7.08 -5.51
C ASN A 195 3.58 8.52 -5.12
N VAL A 196 4.23 8.67 -3.96
CA VAL A 196 4.82 9.93 -3.48
C VAL A 196 6.14 9.70 -2.77
#